data_AF-A0A419S4Q3-F1
#
_entry.id   AF-A0A419S4Q3-F1
#
_cell.length_a   1.000
_cell.length_b   1.000
_cell.length_c   1.000
_cell.angle_alpha   90.00
_cell.angle_beta   90.00
_cell.angle_gamma   90.00
#
_symmetry.space_group_name_H-M   'P 1'
#
loop_
_entity.id
_entity.type
_entity.pdbx_description
1 polymer ?
#
loop_
_entity_poly.entity_id
_entity_poly.type
_entity_poly.pdbx_seq_one_letter_code
_entity_poly.pdbx_strand_id
1 'polypeptide(L)' 'MEDEVLMRITPDKAMELLQRDGIYVNLEEAQIIIDFLYSMANIVVEQFVSSKQSDAMTITNDNK' A
#
# COMPACT_ATOMS: atom_id res chain seq x y z
N MET A 1 -1.09 20.17 11.10
CA MET A 1 -0.58 19.28 10.04
C MET A 1 -1.83 18.68 9.47
N GLU A 2 -2.30 19.21 8.35
CA GLU A 2 -3.45 18.63 7.66
C GLU A 2 -3.04 17.23 7.26
N ASP A 3 -3.70 16.23 7.86
CA ASP A 3 -3.59 14.86 7.42
C ASP A 3 -3.92 14.87 5.92
N GLU A 4 -2.90 14.70 5.08
CA GLU A 4 -3.10 14.37 3.67
C GLU A 4 -3.93 13.09 3.69
N VAL A 5 -5.24 13.24 3.54
CA VAL A 5 -6.13 12.15 3.19
C VAL A 5 -5.53 11.60 1.91
N LEU A 6 -4.77 10.52 2.02
CA LEU A 6 -4.19 9.80 0.89
C LEU A 6 -5.35 9.50 -0.05
N MET A 7 -5.53 10.35 -1.06
CA MET A 7 -6.62 10.21 -2.01
C MET A 7 -6.41 8.87 -2.68
N ARG A 8 -7.27 7.90 -2.36
CA ARG A 8 -7.24 6.62 -3.05
C ARG A 8 -7.43 6.90 -4.53
N ILE A 9 -6.49 6.41 -5.33
CA ILE A 9 -6.61 6.41 -6.79
C ILE A 9 -7.87 5.63 -7.14
N THR A 10 -8.78 6.28 -7.87
CA THR A 10 -9.99 5.66 -8.42
C THR A 10 -9.67 4.86 -9.68
N PRO A 11 -10.52 3.91 -10.10
CA PRO A 11 -10.34 3.18 -11.36
C PRO A 11 -10.22 4.11 -12.58
N ASP A 12 -11.05 5.16 -12.67
CA ASP A 12 -10.97 6.14 -13.75
C ASP A 12 -9.60 6.84 -13.79
N LYS A 13 -9.07 7.20 -12.61
CA LYS A 13 -7.76 7.82 -12.52
C LYS A 13 -6.64 6.84 -12.87
N ALA A 14 -6.79 5.57 -12.49
CA ALA A 14 -5.85 4.52 -12.86
C ALA A 14 -5.84 4.29 -14.37
N MET A 15 -7.00 4.29 -15.03
CA MET A 15 -7.08 4.22 -16.50
C MET A 15 -6.33 5.38 -17.16
N GLU A 16 -6.53 6.62 -16.70
CA GLU A 16 -5.84 7.80 -17.24
C GLU A 16 -4.31 7.68 -17.10
N LEU A 17 -3.84 7.24 -15.93
CA LEU A 17 -2.42 7.07 -15.64
C LEU A 17 -1.80 5.98 -16.50
N LEU A 18 -2.44 4.80 -16.57
CA LEU A 18 -1.98 3.67 -17.35
C LEU A 18 -1.96 4.00 -18.85
N GLN A 19 -2.98 4.71 -19.33
CA GLN A 19 -3.06 5.15 -20.72
C GLN A 19 -1.92 6.09 -21.10
N ARG A 20 -1.53 7.01 -20.21
CA ARG A 20 -0.38 7.90 -20.43
C ARG A 20 0.92 7.14 -20.68
N ASP A 21 1.04 5.95 -20.09
CA ASP A 21 2.20 5.07 -20.20
C ASP A 21 2.02 4.01 -21.30
N GLY A 22 0.98 4.13 -22.14
CA GLY A 22 0.70 3.24 -23.27
C GLY A 22 -0.02 1.95 -22.91
N ILE A 23 -0.53 1.84 -21.68
CA ILE A 23 -1.28 0.68 -21.18
C ILE A 23 -2.77 1.01 -21.21
N TYR A 24 -3.48 0.42 -22.16
CA TYR A 24 -4.91 0.64 -22.34
C TYR A 24 -5.70 -0.47 -21.65
N VAL A 25 -6.48 -0.09 -20.63
CA VAL A 25 -7.31 -1.01 -19.86
C VAL A 25 -8.72 -0.46 -19.74
N ASN A 26 -9.70 -1.34 -19.53
CA ASN A 26 -11.06 -0.95 -19.21
C ASN A 26 -11.23 -0.72 -17.69
N LEU A 27 -12.44 -0.30 -17.28
CA LEU A 27 -12.75 0.03 -15.88
C LEU A 27 -12.57 -1.17 -14.93
N GLU A 28 -12.97 -2.36 -15.35
CA GLU A 28 -12.85 -3.59 -14.56
C GLU A 28 -11.39 -3.99 -14.37
N GLU A 29 -10.61 -3.94 -15.45
CA GLU A 29 -9.17 -4.20 -15.41
C GLU A 29 -8.43 -3.18 -14.52
N ALA A 30 -8.78 -1.89 -14.64
CA ALA A 30 -8.22 -0.85 -13.78
C ALA A 30 -8.54 -1.08 -12.30
N GLN A 31 -9.76 -1.51 -11.98
CA GLN A 31 -10.18 -1.88 -10.62
C GLN A 31 -9.33 -3.04 -10.09
N ILE A 32 -9.15 -4.11 -10.88
CA ILE A 32 -8.33 -5.27 -10.49
C ILE A 32 -6.88 -4.85 -10.23
N ILE A 33 -6.32 -3.99 -11.08
CA ILE A 33 -4.94 -3.49 -10.94
C ILE A 33 -4.77 -2.72 -9.63
N ILE A 34 -5.64 -1.76 -9.34
CA ILE A 34 -5.50 -0.96 -8.12
C ILE A 34 -5.69 -1.81 -6.86
N ASP A 35 -6.63 -2.76 -6.87
CA ASP A 35 -6.89 -3.64 -5.73
C ASP A 35 -5.69 -4.53 -5.42
N PHE A 36 -5.04 -5.04 -6.47
CA PHE A 36 -3.80 -5.78 -6.33
C PHE A 36 -2.69 -4.92 -5.72
N LEU A 37 -2.49 -3.69 -6.22
CA LEU A 37 -1.45 -2.79 -5.72
C LEU A 37 -1.69 -2.38 -4.26
N TYR A 38 -2.93 -2.09 -3.86
CA TYR A 38 -3.26 -1.82 -2.47
C TYR A 38 -3.05 -3.03 -1.57
N SER A 39 -3.38 -4.23 -2.04
CA SER A 39 -3.12 -5.47 -1.29
C SER A 39 -1.63 -5.65 -1.03
N MET A 40 -0.79 -5.45 -2.05
CA MET A 40 0.66 -5.51 -1.91
C MET A 40 1.20 -4.45 -0.95
N ALA A 41 0.71 -3.21 -1.05
CA ALA A 41 1.11 -2.13 -0.15
C ALA A 41 0.78 -2.45 1.31
N ASN A 42 -0.42 -2.95 1.58
CA ASN A 42 -0.83 -3.37 2.93
C ASN A 42 0.08 -4.47 3.47
N ILE A 43 0.36 -5.51 2.68
CA ILE A 43 1.25 -6.60 3.10
C ILE A 43 2.63 -6.07 3.48
N VAL A 44 3.22 -5.18 2.67
CA VAL A 44 4.55 -4.61 2.94
C VAL A 44 4.55 -3.77 4.22
N VAL A 45 3.52 -2.95 4.43
CA VAL A 45 3.38 -2.14 5.64
C VAL A 45 3.20 -3.03 6.87
N GLU A 46 2.33 -4.03 6.80
CA GLU A 46 2.09 -4.98 7.89
C GLU A 46 3.37 -5.73 8.29
N GLN A 47 4.14 -6.21 7.31
CA GLN A 47 5.42 -6.88 7.56
C GLN A 47 6.43 -5.94 8.20
N PHE A 48 6.54 -4.70 7.70
CA PHE A 48 7.45 -3.71 8.25
C PHE A 48 7.10 -3.37 9.70
N VAL A 49 5.83 -3.04 9.99
CA VAL A 49 5.38 -2.71 11.34
C VAL A 49 5.55 -3.91 12.29
N SER A 50 5.20 -5.11 11.85
CA SER A 50 5.35 -6.33 12.65
C SER A 50 6.81 -6.63 12.99
N SER A 51 7.72 -6.45 12.02
CA SER A 51 9.17 -6.65 12.25
C SER A 51 9.74 -5.66 13.27
N LYS A 52 9.21 -4.43 13.34
CA LYS A 52 9.63 -3.41 14.31
C LYS A 52 9.08 -3.66 15.72
N GLN A 53 7.94 -4.34 15.82
CA GLN A 53 7.34 -4.68 17.11
C GLN A 53 8.09 -5.84 17.81
N SER A 54 8.67 -6.77 17.04
CA SER A 54 9.55 -7.83 17.58
C SER A 54 10.89 -7.31 18.10
N ASP A 55 11.43 -6.24 17.52
CA ASP A 55 12.70 -5.63 17.99
C ASP A 55 12.54 -4.94 19.36
N ALA A 56 11.34 -4.41 19.66
CA ALA A 56 11.07 -3.74 20.93
C ALA A 56 10.91 -4.70 22.13
N MET A 57 10.57 -5.97 21.89
CA MET A 57 10.28 -6.94 22.96
C MET A 57 11.53 -7.68 23.48
N THR A 58 12.68 -7.52 22.81
CA THR A 58 13.93 -8.22 23.18
C THR A 58 14.83 -7.40 24.13
N ILE A 59 14.50 -6.13 24.42
CA ILE A 59 15.37 -5.23 25.21
C ILE A 59 15.06 -5.26 26.73
N THR A 60 14.00 -5.91 27.20
CA THR A 60 13.58 -5.80 28.63
C THR A 60 13.92 -6.98 29.54
N ASN A 61 14.65 -8.01 29.10
CA ASN A 61 14.88 -9.22 29.91
C ASN A 61 16.33 -9.49 30.34
N ASP A 62 17.17 -8.44 30.46
CA ASP A 62 18.47 -8.55 31.13
C ASP A 62 18.49 -7.65 32.37
N ASN A 63 17.93 -8.15 33.48
CA ASN A 63 18.30 -7.74 34.84
C ASN A 63 18.04 -8.94 35.77
N LYS A 64 19.07 -9.78 35.88
CA LYS A 64 19.21 -10.82 36.91
C LYS A 64 19.78 -10.22 38.19
#